data_AF-A0A523K4B0-F1
#
_entry.id   AF-A0A523K4B0-F1
#
_cell.length_a   1.000
_cell.length_b   1.000
_cell.length_c   1.000
_cell.angle_alpha   90.00
_cell.angle_beta   90.00
_cell.angle_gamma   90.00
#
_symmetry.space_group_name_H-M   'P 1'
#
loop_
_entity.id
_entity.type
_entity.pdbx_description
1 polymer ?
#
loop_
_entity_poly.entity_id
_entity_poly.type
_entity_poly.pdbx_seq_one_letter_code
_entity_poly.pdbx_strand_id
1 'polypeptide(L)'
;MKSTFPHVTNSFPRLVAKLWNEAGTGEPWLYLAWRFTQITFPVVMAFVFLFWVFRRSDGRRPLRLEQQRRTERLDFLLTATALSVVVLAFSNGLFVRWGQQGHWYFPLSVLFFGLALIRMLDERSWLRRLEAAPKARRWVVAALVALTLLTFVGLQRQPAYHVRYSEFYFDEAPRLRAFYGRERPRLLSYDDGIVAFATGFPTMSGIGLALDIDAIPHVRNGALANLAVQRGYDRFTSLVYIDMRELSRPGVSSDQIARWIPNKFGGLKAPDRYRFEVEYRSADGRFVIVRVGPRTDG
;
A
#
# COMPACT_ATOMS: atom_id res chain seq x y z
N MET A 1 19.59 15.39 2.80
CA MET A 1 18.20 15.91 2.68
C MET A 1 17.34 14.80 2.11
N LYS A 2 16.27 14.40 2.80
CA LYS A 2 15.24 13.53 2.21
C LYS A 2 14.56 14.32 1.09
N SER A 3 14.68 13.87 -0.16
CA SER A 3 13.89 14.44 -1.25
C SER A 3 12.44 14.03 -1.02
N THR A 4 11.62 14.98 -0.58
CA THR A 4 10.17 14.84 -0.38
C THR A 4 9.39 14.84 -1.70
N PHE A 5 10.05 14.98 -2.85
CA PHE A 5 9.37 15.02 -4.15
C PHE A 5 9.42 13.66 -4.85
N PRO A 6 8.25 13.08 -5.18
CA PRO A 6 8.19 11.83 -5.90
C PRO A 6 8.70 12.01 -7.35
N HIS A 7 9.33 10.96 -7.88
CA HIS A 7 9.84 10.96 -9.26
C HIS A 7 8.87 10.25 -10.20
N VAL A 8 8.79 10.72 -11.45
CA VAL A 8 8.00 10.07 -12.48
C VAL A 8 8.52 8.64 -12.71
N THR A 9 7.60 7.67 -12.71
CA THR A 9 7.86 6.26 -12.91
C THR A 9 7.29 5.79 -14.24
N ASN A 10 8.06 5.03 -15.03
CA ASN A 10 7.57 4.36 -16.24
C ASN A 10 6.84 3.04 -15.91
N SER A 11 6.17 2.97 -14.75
CA SER A 11 5.59 1.72 -14.23
C SER A 11 4.26 1.36 -14.90
N PHE A 12 3.51 2.35 -15.38
CA PHE A 12 2.17 2.15 -15.94
C PHE A 12 2.14 1.38 -17.28
N PRO A 13 3.00 1.68 -18.28
CA PRO A 13 3.05 0.90 -19.52
C PRO A 13 3.55 -0.53 -19.29
N ARG A 14 4.52 -0.71 -18.38
CA ARG A 14 5.05 -2.02 -18.00
C ARG A 14 4.02 -2.88 -17.27
N LEU A 15 3.12 -2.27 -16.51
CA LEU A 15 2.01 -2.94 -15.85
C LEU A 15 0.98 -3.46 -16.86
N VAL A 16 0.57 -2.65 -17.83
CA VAL A 16 -0.38 -3.09 -18.87
C VAL A 16 0.19 -4.30 -19.61
N ALA A 17 1.48 -4.27 -19.94
CA ALA A 17 2.20 -5.42 -20.50
C ALA A 17 2.25 -6.62 -19.53
N LYS A 18 2.39 -6.38 -18.22
CA LYS A 18 2.44 -7.45 -17.19
C LYS A 18 1.07 -8.09 -16.89
N LEU A 19 -0.01 -7.30 -16.86
CA LEU A 19 -1.40 -7.77 -16.76
C LEU A 19 -1.78 -8.65 -17.96
N TRP A 20 -1.20 -8.36 -19.13
CA TRP A 20 -1.36 -9.16 -20.33
C TRP A 20 -0.52 -10.45 -20.31
N ASN A 21 0.65 -10.44 -19.65
CA ASN A 21 1.64 -11.51 -19.76
C ASN A 21 1.81 -12.44 -18.54
N GLU A 22 1.19 -12.19 -17.38
CA GLU A 22 1.51 -13.01 -16.19
C GLU A 22 0.30 -13.58 -15.42
N ALA A 23 0.12 -14.88 -15.65
CA ALA A 23 -0.29 -15.90 -14.67
C ALA A 23 0.78 -16.19 -13.58
N GLY A 24 1.71 -15.26 -13.31
CA GLY A 24 2.95 -15.50 -12.56
C GLY A 24 3.13 -14.71 -11.26
N THR A 25 2.17 -13.88 -10.85
CA THR A 25 2.35 -13.01 -9.67
C THR A 25 2.04 -13.68 -8.33
N GLY A 26 1.63 -14.95 -8.31
CA GLY A 26 1.26 -15.67 -7.09
C GLY A 26 -0.02 -15.18 -6.40
N GLU A 27 -0.52 -14.00 -6.79
CA GLU A 27 -1.76 -13.42 -6.30
C GLU A 27 -2.97 -13.99 -7.07
N PRO A 28 -4.09 -14.30 -6.39
CA PRO A 28 -5.30 -14.77 -7.06
C PRO A 28 -5.79 -13.77 -8.11
N TRP A 29 -6.20 -14.25 -9.29
CA TRP A 29 -6.69 -13.39 -10.37
C TRP A 29 -7.84 -12.47 -9.93
N LEU A 30 -8.70 -12.94 -9.02
CA LEU A 30 -9.81 -12.16 -8.48
C LEU A 30 -9.34 -10.95 -7.67
N TYR A 31 -8.24 -11.10 -6.91
CA TYR A 31 -7.61 -9.99 -6.19
C TYR A 31 -7.04 -8.97 -7.18
N LEU A 32 -6.35 -9.41 -8.22
CA LEU A 32 -5.81 -8.52 -9.27
C LEU A 32 -6.94 -7.77 -10.01
N ALA A 33 -8.01 -8.48 -10.37
CA ALA A 33 -9.19 -7.89 -11.00
C ALA A 33 -9.84 -6.85 -10.08
N TRP A 34 -10.05 -7.19 -8.81
CA TRP A 34 -10.57 -6.26 -7.81
C TRP A 34 -9.70 -5.00 -7.69
N ARG A 35 -8.39 -5.16 -7.55
CA ARG A 35 -7.42 -4.05 -7.49
C ARG A 35 -7.49 -3.18 -8.73
N PHE A 36 -7.61 -3.78 -9.91
CA PHE A 36 -7.78 -3.04 -11.15
C PHE A 36 -9.09 -2.23 -11.17
N THR A 37 -10.21 -2.80 -10.73
CA THR A 37 -11.48 -2.06 -10.68
C THR A 37 -11.42 -0.84 -9.77
N GLN A 38 -10.77 -0.95 -8.60
CA GLN A 38 -10.64 0.16 -7.65
C GLN A 38 -9.88 1.36 -8.23
N ILE A 39 -8.92 1.11 -9.11
CA ILE A 39 -8.08 2.15 -9.69
C ILE A 39 -8.74 2.73 -10.95
N THR A 40 -9.29 1.86 -11.80
CA THR A 40 -9.76 2.24 -13.14
C THR A 40 -11.21 2.75 -13.13
N PHE A 41 -12.13 2.11 -12.38
CA PHE A 41 -13.56 2.44 -12.48
C PHE A 41 -13.89 3.86 -12.03
N PRO A 42 -13.33 4.39 -10.92
CA PRO A 42 -13.57 5.78 -10.55
C PRO A 42 -13.15 6.79 -11.61
N VAL A 43 -12.03 6.54 -12.31
CA VAL A 43 -11.52 7.41 -13.36
C VAL A 43 -12.42 7.36 -14.59
N VAL A 44 -12.81 6.17 -15.02
CA VAL A 44 -13.78 6.00 -16.12
C VAL A 44 -15.10 6.70 -15.78
N MET A 45 -15.61 6.51 -14.57
CA MET A 45 -16.83 7.17 -14.12
C MET A 45 -16.69 8.69 -14.06
N ALA A 46 -15.51 9.23 -13.70
CA ALA A 46 -15.26 10.66 -13.73
C ALA A 46 -15.41 11.23 -15.15
N PHE A 47 -14.81 10.58 -16.15
CA PHE A 47 -14.98 10.99 -17.55
C PHE A 47 -16.44 10.86 -18.03
N VAL A 48 -17.11 9.75 -17.69
CA VAL A 48 -18.52 9.53 -18.01
C VAL A 48 -19.42 10.61 -17.39
N PHE A 49 -19.18 10.96 -16.12
CA PHE A 49 -19.93 11.99 -15.41
C PHE A 49 -19.70 13.37 -16.01
N LEU A 50 -18.45 13.74 -16.30
CA LEU A 50 -18.12 15.03 -16.94
C LEU A 50 -18.81 15.15 -18.31
N PHE A 51 -18.77 14.09 -19.12
CA PHE A 51 -19.46 14.04 -20.40
C PHE A 51 -20.98 14.14 -20.24
N TRP A 52 -21.54 13.46 -19.24
CA TRP A 52 -22.96 13.48 -18.94
C TRP A 52 -23.45 14.88 -18.52
N VAL A 53 -22.71 15.57 -17.64
CA VAL A 53 -23.01 16.97 -17.25
C VAL A 53 -22.91 17.90 -18.46
N PHE A 54 -21.86 17.77 -19.28
CA PHE A 54 -21.68 18.56 -20.49
C PHE A 54 -22.88 18.44 -21.44
N ARG A 55 -23.31 17.21 -21.77
CA ARG A 55 -24.47 16.97 -22.64
C ARG A 55 -25.79 17.49 -22.07
N ARG A 56 -25.91 17.58 -20.74
CA ARG A 56 -27.11 18.08 -20.08
C ARG A 56 -27.24 19.60 -20.16
N SER A 57 -26.12 20.31 -20.21
CA SER A 57 -26.11 21.76 -20.26
C SER A 57 -26.78 22.32 -21.53
N ASP A 58 -26.83 21.52 -22.60
CA ASP A 58 -27.42 21.87 -23.91
C ASP A 58 -28.94 21.66 -24.04
N GLY A 59 -29.62 21.06 -23.06
CA GLY A 59 -31.01 20.60 -23.24
C GLY A 59 -31.90 20.71 -22.01
N ARG A 60 -31.93 21.88 -21.35
CA ARG A 60 -32.64 22.05 -20.06
C ARG A 60 -34.17 21.89 -20.19
N ARG A 61 -34.70 20.86 -19.53
CA ARG A 61 -36.13 20.78 -19.15
C ARG A 61 -36.38 21.64 -17.90
N PRO A 62 -37.55 22.31 -17.78
CA PRO A 62 -37.83 23.17 -16.64
C PRO A 62 -38.02 22.35 -15.36
N LEU A 63 -37.19 22.62 -14.35
CA LEU A 63 -37.35 22.16 -12.96
C LEU A 63 -37.87 23.31 -12.10
N ARG A 64 -38.45 23.02 -10.93
CA ARG A 64 -38.77 24.05 -9.93
C ARG A 64 -37.47 24.71 -9.43
N LEU A 65 -37.45 26.03 -9.25
CA LEU A 65 -36.27 26.86 -8.93
C LEU A 65 -35.39 26.35 -7.78
N GLU A 66 -35.97 25.92 -6.65
CA GLU A 66 -35.19 25.39 -5.51
C GLU A 66 -34.55 24.04 -5.81
N GLN A 67 -35.30 23.17 -6.50
CA GLN A 67 -34.81 21.86 -6.91
C GLN A 67 -33.72 22.00 -7.98
N GLN A 68 -33.86 22.97 -8.88
CA GLN A 68 -32.84 23.34 -9.84
C GLN A 68 -31.56 23.81 -9.14
N ARG A 69 -31.64 24.73 -8.17
CA ARG A 69 -30.46 25.22 -7.42
C ARG A 69 -29.75 24.12 -6.62
N ARG A 70 -30.48 23.20 -5.99
CA ARG A 70 -29.88 22.07 -5.26
C ARG A 70 -29.15 21.12 -6.20
N THR A 71 -29.78 20.79 -7.33
CA THR A 71 -29.19 19.95 -8.37
C THR A 71 -27.95 20.60 -8.97
N GLU A 72 -27.98 21.90 -9.25
CA GLU A 72 -26.83 22.65 -9.77
C GLU A 72 -25.64 22.66 -8.79
N ARG A 73 -25.88 22.80 -7.48
CA ARG A 73 -24.81 22.74 -6.47
C ARG A 73 -24.17 21.36 -6.36
N LEU A 74 -25.00 20.30 -6.37
CA LEU A 74 -24.51 18.92 -6.32
C LEU A 74 -23.74 18.56 -7.60
N ASP A 75 -24.26 18.95 -8.76
CA ASP A 75 -23.60 18.73 -10.05
C ASP A 75 -22.26 19.48 -10.10
N PHE A 76 -22.19 20.72 -9.63
CA PHE A 76 -20.94 21.47 -9.51
C PHE A 76 -19.91 20.75 -8.63
N LEU A 77 -20.32 20.31 -7.43
CA LEU A 77 -19.44 19.61 -6.49
C LEU A 77 -18.94 18.28 -7.08
N LEU A 78 -19.81 17.50 -7.72
CA LEU A 78 -19.43 16.25 -8.36
C LEU A 78 -18.54 16.49 -9.58
N THR A 79 -18.75 17.55 -10.37
CA THR A 79 -17.87 17.92 -11.48
C THR A 79 -16.48 18.32 -10.98
N ALA A 80 -16.38 19.15 -9.95
CA ALA A 80 -15.09 19.50 -9.34
C ALA A 80 -14.38 18.27 -8.76
N THR A 81 -15.14 17.37 -8.13
CA THR A 81 -14.62 16.10 -7.61
C THR A 81 -14.16 15.18 -8.74
N ALA A 82 -14.89 15.08 -9.85
CA ALA A 82 -14.52 14.28 -11.01
C ALA A 82 -13.17 14.74 -11.59
N LEU A 83 -12.97 16.06 -11.75
CA LEU A 83 -11.69 16.62 -12.16
C LEU A 83 -10.57 16.27 -11.17
N SER A 84 -10.84 16.39 -9.87
CA SER A 84 -9.90 16.03 -8.81
C SER A 84 -9.52 14.55 -8.83
N VAL A 85 -10.48 13.65 -9.10
CA VAL A 85 -10.25 12.21 -9.26
C VAL A 85 -9.33 11.92 -10.45
N VAL A 86 -9.54 12.60 -11.59
CA VAL A 86 -8.67 12.45 -12.77
C VAL A 86 -7.25 12.93 -12.47
N VAL A 87 -7.11 14.11 -11.86
CA VAL A 87 -5.80 14.67 -11.47
C VAL A 87 -5.10 13.74 -10.48
N LEU A 88 -5.79 13.29 -9.43
CA LEU A 88 -5.23 12.39 -8.43
C LEU A 88 -4.80 11.06 -9.04
N ALA A 89 -5.61 10.48 -9.94
CA ALA A 89 -5.27 9.24 -10.63
C ALA A 89 -4.03 9.42 -11.53
N PHE A 90 -3.92 10.54 -12.24
CA PHE A 90 -2.75 10.87 -13.03
C PHE A 90 -1.50 11.04 -12.15
N SER A 91 -1.62 11.78 -11.04
CA SER A 91 -0.54 11.91 -10.06
C SER A 91 -0.10 10.54 -9.51
N ASN A 92 -1.04 9.69 -9.10
CA ASN A 92 -0.73 8.35 -8.61
C ASN A 92 -0.03 7.50 -9.69
N GLY A 93 -0.50 7.56 -10.93
CA GLY A 93 0.08 6.84 -12.07
C GLY A 93 1.51 7.30 -12.40
N LEU A 94 1.80 8.60 -12.28
CA LEU A 94 3.13 9.14 -12.47
C LEU A 94 4.08 8.74 -11.33
N PHE A 95 3.62 8.86 -10.09
CA PHE A 95 4.52 8.91 -8.93
C PHE A 95 4.56 7.65 -8.08
N VAL A 96 3.60 6.75 -8.22
CA VAL A 96 3.48 5.56 -7.37
C VAL A 96 3.39 4.31 -8.24
N ARG A 97 4.28 3.34 -7.97
CA ARG A 97 4.22 2.04 -8.64
C ARG A 97 2.87 1.39 -8.37
N TRP A 98 2.21 0.89 -9.40
CA TRP A 98 0.88 0.28 -9.30
C TRP A 98 0.72 -0.72 -8.13
N GLY A 99 1.66 -1.66 -8.01
CA GLY A 99 1.63 -2.69 -6.95
C GLY A 99 1.81 -2.13 -5.53
N GLN A 100 2.20 -0.85 -5.40
CA GLN A 100 2.42 -0.17 -4.13
C GLN A 100 1.31 0.84 -3.79
N GLN A 101 0.31 1.02 -4.66
CA GLN A 101 -0.81 1.93 -4.39
C GLN A 101 -1.80 1.28 -3.40
N GLY A 102 -1.59 1.44 -2.09
CA GLY A 102 -2.50 0.87 -1.09
C GLY A 102 -3.96 1.31 -1.26
N HIS A 103 -4.90 0.57 -0.65
CA HIS A 103 -6.34 0.90 -0.76
C HIS A 103 -6.68 2.32 -0.25
N TRP A 104 -5.83 2.89 0.61
CA TRP A 104 -5.95 4.24 1.17
C TRP A 104 -5.79 5.38 0.15
N TYR A 105 -5.35 5.10 -1.08
CA TYR A 105 -5.28 6.10 -2.16
C TYR A 105 -6.64 6.41 -2.82
N PHE A 106 -7.65 5.54 -2.64
CA PHE A 106 -8.90 5.61 -3.41
C PHE A 106 -10.20 5.93 -2.64
N PRO A 107 -10.23 6.33 -1.34
CA PRO A 107 -11.49 6.52 -0.64
C PRO A 107 -12.35 7.61 -1.28
N LEU A 108 -11.75 8.73 -1.70
CA LEU A 108 -12.45 9.82 -2.38
C LEU A 108 -12.96 9.40 -3.76
N SER A 109 -12.13 8.70 -4.54
CA SER A 109 -12.50 8.24 -5.88
C SER A 109 -13.64 7.21 -5.85
N VAL A 110 -13.61 6.28 -4.88
CA VAL A 110 -14.68 5.28 -4.69
C VAL A 110 -15.98 5.93 -4.20
N LEU A 111 -15.90 6.89 -3.26
CA LEU A 111 -17.07 7.65 -2.82
C LEU A 111 -17.68 8.44 -3.98
N PHE A 112 -16.84 9.14 -4.76
CA PHE A 112 -17.26 9.86 -5.96
C PHE A 112 -17.98 8.93 -6.94
N PHE A 113 -17.43 7.76 -7.23
CA PHE A 113 -18.06 6.77 -8.12
C PHE A 113 -19.50 6.47 -7.68
N GLY A 114 -19.71 6.20 -6.39
CA GLY A 114 -21.04 5.91 -5.85
C GLY A 114 -22.00 7.09 -5.98
N LEU A 115 -21.56 8.30 -5.63
CA LEU A 115 -22.40 9.51 -5.69
C LEU A 115 -22.75 9.90 -7.13
N ALA A 116 -21.77 9.85 -8.04
CA ALA A 116 -21.96 10.15 -9.46
C ALA A 116 -22.94 9.15 -10.09
N LEU A 117 -22.79 7.85 -9.78
CA LEU A 117 -23.68 6.81 -10.26
C LEU A 117 -25.10 7.02 -9.75
N ILE A 118 -25.29 7.24 -8.45
CA ILE A 118 -26.62 7.54 -7.87
C ILE A 118 -27.23 8.76 -8.55
N ARG A 119 -26.46 9.86 -8.69
CA ARG A 119 -26.94 11.10 -9.31
C ARG A 119 -27.39 10.91 -10.76
N MET A 120 -26.64 10.16 -11.55
CA MET A 120 -26.99 9.84 -12.95
C MET A 120 -28.19 8.91 -13.06
N LEU A 121 -28.36 8.01 -12.10
CA LEU A 121 -29.46 7.05 -12.07
C LEU A 121 -30.76 7.66 -11.55
N ASP A 122 -30.70 8.66 -10.66
CA ASP A 122 -31.84 9.34 -10.03
C ASP A 122 -32.90 9.80 -11.05
N GLU A 123 -32.44 10.09 -12.26
CA GLU A 123 -33.29 10.59 -13.32
C GLU A 123 -34.01 9.48 -14.10
N ARG A 124 -33.56 8.24 -13.97
CA ARG A 124 -34.12 7.10 -14.67
C ARG A 124 -35.35 6.56 -13.94
N SER A 125 -36.33 6.13 -14.72
CA SER A 125 -37.63 5.64 -14.25
C SER A 125 -37.55 4.40 -13.34
N TRP A 126 -36.47 3.63 -13.40
CA TRP A 126 -36.33 2.41 -12.61
C TRP A 126 -36.07 2.67 -11.12
N LEU A 127 -35.35 3.74 -10.75
CA LEU A 127 -35.19 4.11 -9.33
C LEU A 127 -36.52 4.55 -8.75
N ARG A 128 -37.31 5.33 -9.50
CA ARG A 128 -38.69 5.68 -9.12
C ARG A 128 -39.59 4.46 -8.95
N ARG A 129 -39.43 3.42 -9.79
CA ARG A 129 -40.13 2.13 -9.64
C ARG A 129 -39.68 1.39 -8.37
N LEU A 130 -38.41 1.45 -8.02
CA LEU A 130 -37.86 0.86 -6.80
C LEU A 130 -38.29 1.60 -5.54
N GLU A 131 -38.37 2.93 -5.60
CA GLU A 131 -38.93 3.77 -4.53
C GLU A 131 -40.41 3.45 -4.28
N ALA A 132 -41.17 3.24 -5.35
CA ALA A 132 -42.56 2.81 -5.29
C ALA A 132 -42.74 1.36 -4.79
N ALA A 133 -41.66 0.56 -4.74
CA ALA A 133 -41.68 -0.84 -4.32
C ALA A 133 -40.82 -1.06 -3.05
N PRO A 134 -41.33 -0.69 -1.85
CA PRO A 134 -40.53 -0.67 -0.62
C PRO A 134 -39.94 -2.03 -0.23
N LYS A 135 -40.63 -3.15 -0.53
CA LYS A 135 -40.09 -4.51 -0.30
C LYS A 135 -38.90 -4.80 -1.21
N ALA A 136 -39.01 -4.51 -2.51
CA ALA A 136 -37.92 -4.71 -3.46
C ALA A 136 -36.70 -3.84 -3.10
N ARG A 137 -36.95 -2.59 -2.70
CA ARG A 137 -35.89 -1.69 -2.22
C ARG A 137 -35.13 -2.25 -1.02
N ARG A 138 -35.83 -2.79 -0.02
CA ARG A 138 -35.20 -3.42 1.15
C ARG A 138 -34.32 -4.59 0.74
N TRP A 139 -34.80 -5.45 -0.17
CA TRP A 139 -34.02 -6.58 -0.67
C TRP A 139 -32.78 -6.15 -1.45
N VAL A 140 -32.88 -5.14 -2.31
CA VAL A 140 -31.73 -4.60 -3.04
C VAL A 140 -30.69 -4.02 -2.07
N VAL A 141 -31.11 -3.22 -1.09
CA VAL A 141 -30.22 -2.68 -0.06
C VAL A 141 -29.56 -3.80 0.74
N ALA A 142 -30.33 -4.79 1.19
CA ALA A 142 -29.82 -5.94 1.92
C ALA A 142 -28.79 -6.74 1.10
N ALA A 143 -29.07 -6.96 -0.19
CA ALA A 143 -28.16 -7.65 -1.10
C ALA A 143 -26.84 -6.88 -1.30
N LEU A 144 -26.90 -5.54 -1.44
CA LEU A 144 -25.70 -4.70 -1.56
C LEU A 144 -24.86 -4.67 -0.28
N VAL A 145 -25.52 -4.61 0.89
CA VAL A 145 -24.84 -4.71 2.19
C VAL A 145 -24.19 -6.08 2.35
N ALA A 146 -24.91 -7.16 2.05
CA ALA A 146 -24.37 -8.51 2.10
C ALA A 146 -23.18 -8.68 1.16
N LEU A 147 -23.28 -8.18 -0.08
CA LEU A 147 -22.18 -8.21 -1.05
C LEU A 147 -20.95 -7.45 -0.51
N THR A 148 -21.15 -6.26 0.07
CA THR A 148 -20.05 -5.47 0.64
C THR A 148 -19.38 -6.18 1.81
N LEU A 149 -20.16 -6.80 2.70
CA LEU A 149 -19.63 -7.59 3.81
C LEU A 149 -18.88 -8.83 3.33
N LEU A 150 -19.40 -9.55 2.33
CA LEU A 150 -18.73 -10.70 1.74
C LEU A 150 -17.42 -10.29 1.05
N THR A 151 -17.42 -9.20 0.29
CA THR A 151 -16.20 -8.64 -0.30
C THR A 151 -15.20 -8.23 0.78
N PHE A 152 -15.65 -7.60 1.86
CA PHE A 152 -14.77 -7.22 2.96
C PHE A 152 -14.14 -8.45 3.62
N VAL A 153 -14.95 -9.42 4.04
CA VAL A 153 -14.48 -10.64 4.71
C VAL A 153 -13.59 -11.48 3.80
N GLY A 154 -13.93 -11.60 2.51
CA GLY A 154 -13.22 -12.46 1.57
C GLY A 154 -11.97 -11.84 0.94
N LEU A 155 -11.92 -10.51 0.76
CA LEU A 155 -10.84 -9.85 0.00
C LEU A 155 -10.07 -8.77 0.77
N GLN A 156 -10.65 -8.16 1.81
CA GLN A 156 -10.04 -7.02 2.52
C GLN A 156 -9.62 -7.34 3.95
N ARG A 157 -10.33 -8.26 4.62
CA ARG A 157 -10.09 -8.58 6.02
C ARG A 157 -8.76 -9.32 6.15
N GLN A 158 -7.75 -8.62 6.65
CA GLN A 158 -6.39 -9.13 6.88
C GLN A 158 -6.09 -9.17 8.39
N PRO A 159 -6.80 -10.00 9.19
CA PRO A 159 -6.72 -9.93 10.65
C PRO A 159 -5.32 -10.30 11.15
N ALA A 160 -4.69 -11.31 10.57
CA ALA A 160 -3.34 -11.72 10.94
C ALA A 160 -2.30 -10.61 10.71
N TYR A 161 -2.44 -9.85 9.61
CA TYR A 161 -1.58 -8.70 9.32
C TYR A 161 -1.74 -7.62 10.39
N HIS A 162 -2.97 -7.20 10.69
CA HIS A 162 -3.22 -6.14 11.68
C HIS A 162 -2.85 -6.56 13.11
N VAL A 163 -3.17 -7.80 13.48
CA VAL A 163 -2.78 -8.38 14.77
C VAL A 163 -1.27 -8.35 14.92
N ARG A 164 -0.50 -8.74 13.89
CA ARG A 164 0.97 -8.71 13.91
C ARG A 164 1.53 -7.30 14.15
N TYR A 165 0.94 -6.27 13.55
CA TYR A 165 1.33 -4.88 13.82
C TYR A 165 1.01 -4.46 15.25
N SER A 166 -0.15 -4.86 15.76
CA SER A 166 -0.54 -4.54 17.15
C SER A 166 0.34 -5.26 18.18
N GLU A 167 0.59 -6.55 18.01
CA GLU A 167 1.48 -7.35 18.87
C GLU A 167 2.90 -6.78 18.84
N PHE A 168 3.38 -6.39 17.65
CA PHE A 168 4.69 -5.74 17.56
C PHE A 168 4.72 -4.41 18.32
N TYR A 169 3.71 -3.55 18.16
CA TYR A 169 3.71 -2.24 18.79
C TYR A 169 3.53 -2.31 20.31
N PHE A 170 2.56 -3.09 20.78
CA PHE A 170 2.18 -3.15 22.19
C PHE A 170 3.04 -4.11 23.01
N ASP A 171 3.54 -5.20 22.43
CA ASP A 171 4.26 -6.24 23.17
C ASP A 171 5.75 -6.29 22.81
N GLU A 172 6.08 -6.33 21.52
CA GLU A 172 7.45 -6.61 21.08
C GLU A 172 8.36 -5.38 21.13
N ALA A 173 7.87 -4.21 20.72
CA ALA A 173 8.65 -2.97 20.74
C ALA A 173 9.10 -2.56 22.16
N PRO A 174 8.26 -2.67 23.22
CA PRO A 174 8.75 -2.52 24.59
C PRO A 174 9.87 -3.49 24.97
N ARG A 175 9.77 -4.77 24.57
CA ARG A 175 10.82 -5.77 24.83
C ARG A 175 12.12 -5.43 24.12
N LEU A 176 12.05 -4.97 22.87
CA LEU A 176 13.22 -4.48 22.13
C LEU A 176 13.87 -3.29 22.82
N ARG A 177 13.08 -2.29 23.25
CA ARG A 177 13.60 -1.15 23.99
C ARG A 177 14.24 -1.58 25.32
N ALA A 178 13.66 -2.55 26.01
CA ALA A 178 14.24 -3.11 27.23
C ALA A 178 15.55 -3.88 26.95
N PHE A 179 15.59 -4.67 25.88
CA PHE A 179 16.76 -5.45 25.47
C PHE A 179 17.98 -4.57 25.16
N TYR A 180 17.79 -3.49 24.39
CA TYR A 180 18.88 -2.54 24.09
C TYR A 180 19.10 -1.49 25.18
N GLY A 181 18.16 -1.32 26.11
CA GLY A 181 18.24 -0.36 27.21
C GLY A 181 18.41 1.07 26.70
N ARG A 182 19.57 1.67 26.97
CA ARG A 182 19.91 3.03 26.51
C ARG A 182 20.52 3.06 25.10
N GLU A 183 21.00 1.91 24.60
CA GLU A 183 21.52 1.84 23.25
C GLU A 183 20.39 2.10 22.24
N ARG A 184 20.71 2.87 21.20
CA ARG A 184 19.81 3.12 20.09
C ARG A 184 20.42 2.50 18.83
N PRO A 185 20.19 1.19 18.60
CA PRO A 185 20.78 0.51 17.46
C PRO A 185 20.33 1.15 16.15
N ARG A 186 21.22 1.17 15.16
CA ARG A 186 20.92 1.74 13.84
C ARG A 186 20.48 0.62 12.91
N LEU A 187 19.20 0.65 12.52
CA LEU A 187 18.57 -0.44 11.80
C LEU A 187 18.42 -0.17 10.29
N LEU A 188 18.62 -1.18 9.46
CA LEU A 188 18.03 -1.24 8.11
C LEU A 188 16.72 -2.04 8.22
N SER A 189 15.59 -1.39 7.94
CA SER A 189 14.26 -2.02 8.00
C SER A 189 13.51 -1.91 6.68
N TYR A 190 12.87 -3.01 6.29
CA TYR A 190 12.05 -3.10 5.08
C TYR A 190 10.55 -2.87 5.31
N ASP A 191 10.18 -2.33 6.48
CA ASP A 191 8.79 -2.02 6.80
C ASP A 191 8.51 -0.52 6.65
N ASP A 192 7.24 -0.17 6.46
CA ASP A 192 6.72 1.19 6.27
C ASP A 192 6.81 2.04 7.56
N GLY A 193 7.98 2.04 8.21
CA GLY A 193 8.32 2.89 9.35
C GLY A 193 7.89 2.34 10.72
N ILE A 194 7.15 1.23 10.80
CA ILE A 194 6.61 0.72 12.07
C ILE A 194 7.71 0.42 13.11
N VAL A 195 8.83 -0.18 12.69
CA VAL A 195 9.95 -0.48 13.60
C VAL A 195 10.52 0.80 14.19
N ALA A 196 10.80 1.80 13.35
CA ALA A 196 11.30 3.10 13.78
C ALA A 196 10.30 3.83 14.69
N PHE A 197 9.02 3.84 14.30
CA PHE A 197 7.95 4.50 15.05
C PHE A 197 7.73 3.88 16.42
N ALA A 198 7.67 2.54 16.51
CA ALA A 198 7.39 1.84 17.75
C ALA A 198 8.59 1.85 18.72
N THR A 199 9.82 1.80 18.21
CA THR A 199 11.02 1.69 19.06
C THR A 199 11.72 3.02 19.32
N GLY A 200 11.58 3.99 18.41
CA GLY A 200 12.38 5.22 18.41
C GLY A 200 13.83 5.02 17.96
N PHE A 201 14.17 3.85 17.41
CA PHE A 201 15.52 3.54 16.95
C PHE A 201 15.83 4.21 15.59
N PRO A 202 17.05 4.76 15.40
CA PRO A 202 17.47 5.29 14.10
C PRO A 202 17.36 4.21 13.03
N THR A 203 16.55 4.45 12.00
CA THR A 203 16.26 3.44 10.99
C THR A 203 16.41 4.00 9.58
N MET A 204 17.16 3.29 8.75
CA MET A 204 17.20 3.46 7.30
C MET A 204 16.10 2.60 6.67
N SER A 205 15.27 3.18 5.81
CA SER A 205 14.26 2.41 5.07
C SER A 205 14.92 1.65 3.92
N GLY A 206 14.54 0.38 3.75
CA GLY A 206 14.95 -0.46 2.62
C GLY A 206 14.01 -0.42 1.42
N ILE A 207 12.91 0.34 1.49
CA ILE A 207 11.77 0.22 0.57
C ILE A 207 11.22 1.58 0.12
N GLY A 208 10.88 1.62 -1.18
CA GLY A 208 9.85 2.53 -1.71
C GLY A 208 10.22 4.02 -1.67
N LEU A 209 9.21 4.84 -1.40
CA LEU A 209 9.32 6.30 -1.35
C LEU A 209 10.02 6.82 -0.09
N ALA A 210 10.24 5.94 0.91
CA ALA A 210 10.94 6.26 2.14
C ALA A 210 12.47 6.08 2.04
N LEU A 211 12.97 5.57 0.91
CA LEU A 211 14.40 5.48 0.62
C LEU A 211 15.02 6.87 0.52
N ASP A 212 16.23 7.00 1.07
CA ASP A 212 17.06 8.18 0.81
C ASP A 212 17.43 8.24 -0.68
N ILE A 213 17.57 9.45 -1.22
CA ILE A 213 17.88 9.66 -2.65
C ILE A 213 19.17 8.93 -3.06
N ASP A 214 20.19 8.98 -2.20
CA ASP A 214 21.46 8.29 -2.43
C ASP A 214 21.33 6.76 -2.39
N ALA A 215 20.29 6.22 -1.74
CA ALA A 215 20.08 4.78 -1.63
C ALA A 215 19.42 4.18 -2.88
N ILE A 216 18.75 5.00 -3.71
CA ILE A 216 18.09 4.57 -4.94
C ILE A 216 19.02 3.81 -5.90
N PRO A 217 20.21 4.33 -6.28
CA PRO A 217 21.12 3.60 -7.16
C PRO A 217 21.64 2.30 -6.52
N HIS A 218 21.80 2.26 -5.20
CA HIS A 218 22.23 1.06 -4.49
C HIS A 218 21.16 -0.03 -4.48
N VAL A 219 19.88 0.31 -4.34
CA VAL A 219 18.78 -0.65 -4.51
C VAL A 219 18.77 -1.22 -5.92
N ARG A 220 18.93 -0.37 -6.95
CA ARG A 220 18.94 -0.80 -8.36
C ARG A 220 20.08 -1.76 -8.68
N ASN A 221 21.22 -1.58 -8.02
CA ASN A 221 22.44 -2.37 -8.27
C ASN A 221 22.63 -3.52 -7.27
N GLY A 222 21.63 -3.83 -6.43
CA GLY A 222 21.76 -4.88 -5.41
C GLY A 222 22.93 -4.62 -4.44
N ALA A 223 23.06 -3.38 -3.98
CA ALA A 223 24.11 -2.94 -3.06
C ALA A 223 23.58 -2.11 -1.88
N LEU A 224 22.30 -2.25 -1.52
CA LEU A 224 21.68 -1.47 -0.45
C LEU A 224 22.25 -1.85 0.92
N ALA A 225 22.42 -3.15 1.19
CA ALA A 225 22.96 -3.60 2.47
C ALA A 225 24.40 -3.09 2.69
N ASN A 226 25.20 -2.99 1.62
CA ASN A 226 26.54 -2.38 1.68
C ASN A 226 26.48 -0.92 2.12
N LEU A 227 25.58 -0.14 1.52
CA LEU A 227 25.42 1.27 1.86
C LEU A 227 24.96 1.43 3.32
N ALA A 228 24.05 0.57 3.78
CA ALA A 228 23.58 0.55 5.16
C ALA A 228 24.75 0.33 6.14
N VAL A 229 25.55 -0.72 5.93
CA VAL A 229 26.74 -1.02 6.78
C VAL A 229 27.75 0.14 6.73
N GLN A 230 28.06 0.68 5.54
CA GLN A 230 28.95 1.84 5.40
C GLN A 230 28.48 3.07 6.18
N ARG A 231 27.16 3.25 6.30
CA ARG A 231 26.53 4.34 7.06
C ARG A 231 26.35 4.02 8.55
N GLY A 232 26.79 2.85 8.99
CA GLY A 232 26.68 2.37 10.37
C GLY A 232 25.29 1.85 10.74
N TYR A 233 24.44 1.52 9.77
CA TYR A 233 23.22 0.75 9.98
C TYR A 233 23.56 -0.73 9.86
N ASP A 234 24.06 -1.31 10.95
CA ASP A 234 24.68 -2.64 11.00
C ASP A 234 23.71 -3.74 11.45
N ARG A 235 22.43 -3.41 11.66
CA ARG A 235 21.40 -4.33 12.14
C ARG A 235 20.22 -4.38 11.20
N PHE A 236 19.90 -5.55 10.68
CA PHE A 236 18.93 -5.75 9.62
C PHE A 236 17.68 -6.45 10.16
N THR A 237 16.50 -5.96 9.76
CA THR A 237 15.24 -6.52 10.22
C THR A 237 14.09 -6.27 9.24
N SER A 238 13.03 -7.06 9.35
CA SER A 238 11.71 -6.77 8.79
C SER A 238 10.63 -7.41 9.64
N LEU A 239 9.51 -6.71 9.83
CA LEU A 239 8.32 -7.22 10.48
C LEU A 239 7.47 -8.03 9.50
N VAL A 240 7.08 -7.50 8.34
CA VAL A 240 6.11 -8.17 7.45
C VAL A 240 6.56 -8.37 6.01
N TYR A 241 7.49 -7.54 5.51
CA TYR A 241 7.87 -7.59 4.09
C TYR A 241 8.95 -8.62 3.77
N ILE A 242 9.82 -8.93 4.73
CA ILE A 242 10.80 -10.00 4.59
C ILE A 242 10.54 -11.05 5.68
N ASP A 243 10.27 -12.29 5.26
CA ASP A 243 10.08 -13.41 6.18
C ASP A 243 11.41 -13.89 6.75
N MET A 244 11.69 -13.54 8.01
CA MET A 244 12.92 -13.90 8.72
C MET A 244 12.79 -15.14 9.61
N ARG A 245 11.68 -15.90 9.54
CA ARG A 245 11.42 -17.05 10.42
C ARG A 245 12.47 -18.17 10.31
N GLU A 246 13.15 -18.29 9.18
CA GLU A 246 14.25 -19.26 9.03
C GLU A 246 15.44 -18.94 9.95
N LEU A 247 15.64 -17.65 10.28
CA LEU A 247 16.72 -17.18 11.13
C LEU A 247 16.38 -17.21 12.63
N SER A 248 15.10 -17.38 12.99
CA SER A 248 14.70 -17.50 14.40
C SER A 248 14.99 -18.88 15.00
N ARG A 249 15.38 -19.86 14.17
CA ARG A 249 15.76 -21.20 14.63
C ARG A 249 17.05 -21.15 15.49
N PRO A 250 17.15 -21.94 16.56
CA PRO A 250 18.40 -22.11 17.29
C PRO A 250 19.52 -22.65 16.38
N GLY A 251 20.77 -22.24 16.66
CA GLY A 251 21.95 -22.79 15.98
C GLY A 251 22.21 -22.30 14.55
N VAL A 252 21.47 -21.31 14.04
CA VAL A 252 21.73 -20.71 12.73
C VAL A 252 23.13 -20.09 12.70
N SER A 253 23.99 -20.55 11.80
CA SER A 253 25.39 -20.13 11.71
C SER A 253 25.56 -18.82 10.93
N SER A 254 26.67 -18.12 11.18
CA SER A 254 27.03 -16.90 10.43
C SER A 254 27.03 -17.12 8.92
N ASP A 255 27.55 -18.26 8.43
CA ASP A 255 27.59 -18.57 7.00
C ASP A 255 26.20 -18.84 6.40
N GLN A 256 25.27 -19.38 7.19
CA GLN A 256 23.87 -19.51 6.77
C GLN A 256 23.22 -18.13 6.60
N ILE A 257 23.45 -17.22 7.55
CA ILE A 257 22.93 -15.85 7.48
C ILE A 257 23.59 -15.07 6.33
N ALA A 258 24.90 -15.23 6.12
CA ALA A 258 25.66 -14.61 5.04
C ALA A 258 25.13 -14.97 3.65
N ARG A 259 24.64 -16.19 3.46
CA ARG A 259 23.95 -16.62 2.22
C ARG A 259 22.53 -16.07 2.09
N TRP A 260 21.87 -15.82 3.22
CA TRP A 260 20.47 -15.42 3.25
C TRP A 260 20.29 -13.90 3.05
N ILE A 261 21.09 -13.08 3.73
CA ILE A 261 20.95 -11.61 3.78
C ILE A 261 21.06 -10.95 2.39
N PRO A 262 22.09 -11.24 1.55
CA PRO A 262 22.22 -10.62 0.23
C PRO A 262 21.00 -10.85 -0.66
N ASN A 263 20.38 -12.02 -0.56
CA ASN A 263 19.22 -12.39 -1.38
C ASN A 263 17.95 -11.64 -0.99
N LYS A 264 17.85 -11.16 0.25
CA LYS A 264 16.63 -10.54 0.79
C LYS A 264 16.75 -9.03 0.99
N PHE A 265 17.93 -8.54 1.38
CA PHE A 265 18.19 -7.13 1.71
C PHE A 265 18.93 -6.36 0.59
N GLY A 266 18.91 -6.89 -0.64
CA GLY A 266 19.48 -6.20 -1.81
C GLY A 266 21.01 -6.15 -1.79
N GLY A 267 21.63 -7.31 -1.54
CA GLY A 267 23.05 -7.62 -1.74
C GLY A 267 24.02 -7.03 -0.71
N LEU A 268 25.07 -7.81 -0.41
CA LEU A 268 26.25 -7.40 0.38
C LEU A 268 27.49 -7.88 -0.39
N LYS A 269 28.44 -6.99 -0.69
CA LYS A 269 29.66 -7.31 -1.42
C LYS A 269 30.63 -7.99 -0.47
N ALA A 270 31.22 -9.11 -0.91
CA ALA A 270 32.12 -9.93 -0.10
C ALA A 270 31.51 -10.26 1.28
N PRO A 271 30.35 -10.94 1.33
CA PRO A 271 29.66 -11.25 2.59
C PRO A 271 30.56 -12.04 3.56
N ASP A 272 31.53 -12.77 3.02
CA ASP A 272 32.56 -13.53 3.72
C ASP A 272 33.43 -12.67 4.63
N ARG A 273 33.54 -11.35 4.38
CA ARG A 273 34.27 -10.38 5.21
C ARG A 273 33.50 -9.96 6.46
N TYR A 274 32.24 -10.35 6.57
CA TYR A 274 31.37 -9.99 7.67
C TYR A 274 31.06 -11.22 8.52
N ARG A 275 30.92 -10.98 9.82
CA ARG A 275 30.31 -11.92 10.75
C ARG A 275 28.85 -11.51 10.94
N PHE A 276 27.96 -12.50 10.85
CA PHE A 276 26.54 -12.31 11.07
C PHE A 276 26.12 -13.04 12.32
N GLU A 277 25.28 -12.39 13.11
CA GLU A 277 24.67 -13.00 14.28
C GLU A 277 23.22 -12.58 14.39
N VAL A 278 22.40 -13.49 14.92
CA VAL A 278 21.06 -13.14 15.34
C VAL A 278 21.17 -12.54 16.74
N GLU A 279 21.15 -11.20 16.80
CA GLU A 279 21.31 -10.45 18.05
C GLU A 279 20.01 -10.47 18.87
N TYR A 280 18.86 -10.49 18.19
CA TYR A 280 17.56 -10.53 18.85
C TYR A 280 16.58 -11.48 18.15
N ARG A 281 15.78 -12.19 18.94
CA ARG A 281 14.65 -13.02 18.51
C ARG A 281 13.44 -12.73 19.37
N SER A 282 12.31 -12.48 18.73
CA SER A 282 11.03 -12.47 19.45
C SER A 282 10.70 -13.87 19.97
N ALA A 283 9.92 -13.93 21.05
CA ALA A 283 9.53 -15.18 21.69
C ALA A 283 8.75 -16.13 20.75
N ASP A 284 7.99 -15.55 19.81
CA ASP A 284 7.24 -16.29 18.80
C ASP A 284 8.05 -16.60 17.52
N GLY A 285 9.30 -16.15 17.46
CA GLY A 285 10.20 -16.33 16.31
C GLY A 285 9.76 -15.60 15.03
N ARG A 286 8.75 -14.70 15.09
CA ARG A 286 8.24 -13.95 13.94
C ARG A 286 8.94 -12.61 13.69
N PHE A 287 9.82 -12.18 14.59
CA PHE A 287 10.64 -10.98 14.45
C PHE A 287 12.08 -11.26 14.87
N VAL A 288 13.03 -10.82 14.04
CA VAL A 288 14.45 -11.09 14.21
C VAL A 288 15.25 -9.84 13.88
N ILE A 289 16.30 -9.56 14.66
CA ILE A 289 17.33 -8.58 14.28
C ILE A 289 18.64 -9.34 14.06
N VAL A 290 19.19 -9.17 12.87
CA VAL A 290 20.51 -9.70 12.50
C VAL A 290 21.52 -8.58 12.59
N ARG A 291 22.59 -8.77 13.35
CA ARG A 291 23.73 -7.85 13.37
C ARG A 291 24.80 -8.31 12.39
N VAL A 292 25.40 -7.33 11.72
CA VAL A 292 26.48 -7.49 10.75
C VAL A 292 27.71 -6.78 11.29
N GLY A 293 28.73 -7.54 11.68
CA GLY A 293 30.01 -7.02 12.14
C GLY A 293 31.15 -7.38 11.19
N PRO A 294 32.33 -6.77 11.31
CA PRO A 294 33.52 -7.27 10.65
C PRO A 294 33.84 -8.69 11.12
N ARG A 295 34.31 -9.56 10.22
CA ARG A 295 34.84 -10.87 10.60
C ARG A 295 36.22 -10.65 11.21
N THR A 296 36.37 -10.90 12.50
CA THR A 296 37.64 -10.74 13.24
C THR A 296 38.51 -11.99 13.22
N ASP A 297 38.18 -12.96 12.37
CA ASP A 297 38.88 -14.24 12.28
C ASP A 297 39.64 -14.28 10.95
N GLY A 298 40.93 -13.95 10.99
CA GLY A 298 41.88 -13.97 9.86
C GLY A 298 42.66 -12.69 9.70
#